data_AF-A0A2H6N968-F1
#
_entry.id   AF-A0A2H6N968-F1
#
_cell.length_a   1.000
_cell.length_b   1.000
_cell.length_c   1.000
_cell.angle_alpha   90.00
_cell.angle_beta   90.00
_cell.angle_gamma   90.00
#
_symmetry.space_group_name_H-M   'P 1'
#
loop_
_entity.id
_entity.type
_entity.pdbx_description
1 polymer ?
#
loop_
_entity_poly.entity_id
_entity_poly.type
_entity_poly.pdbx_seq_one_letter_code
_entity_poly.pdbx_strand_id
1 'polypeptide(L)'
;EEKEQRKVASLKAKASRSKEANIYSPLTSFITAETELHDIVGDLEDCVIVGLHTCGDLAPSTLRLFNAVPEIKAVCSVGCCYHLLSEEHEMHEEGTRGIWGFPLGRYLKEEGWFCGRNARMAACLALERVAVGQMLPTESLFYRAVLQVIVEECYGIKRSDRNIGKVYSKSSSFLDYVRISLKKLELDESKISDSLVLEYFEKYKHRMNELEAFNMVTLKYYDFFCYHDINNTCANIL
;
A
#
# COMPACT_ATOMS: atom_id res chain seq x y z
N GLU A 1 -2.21 15.84 -21.42
CA GLU A 1 -2.20 17.31 -21.58
C GLU A 1 -3.59 17.94 -21.67
N GLU A 2 -4.39 17.72 -22.72
CA GLU A 2 -5.69 18.42 -22.87
C GLU A 2 -6.70 18.11 -21.73
N LYS A 3 -6.67 16.89 -21.19
CA LYS A 3 -7.48 16.45 -20.04
C LYS A 3 -7.00 17.04 -18.70
N GLU A 4 -5.69 17.27 -18.59
CA GLU A 4 -5.04 17.97 -17.46
C GLU A 4 -5.50 19.44 -17.44
N GLN A 5 -5.40 20.10 -18.59
CA GLN A 5 -5.75 21.51 -18.75
C GLN A 5 -7.24 21.76 -18.48
N ARG A 6 -8.12 20.85 -18.91
CA ARG A 6 -9.57 20.91 -18.58
C ARG A 6 -9.84 20.70 -17.09
N LYS A 7 -9.07 19.86 -16.40
CA LYS A 7 -9.16 19.69 -14.94
C LYS A 7 -8.70 20.96 -14.21
N VAL A 8 -7.56 21.52 -14.57
CA VAL A 8 -7.03 22.76 -13.98
C VAL A 8 -8.00 23.93 -14.20
N ALA A 9 -8.60 24.06 -15.39
CA ALA A 9 -9.62 25.06 -15.67
C ALA A 9 -10.89 24.86 -14.83
N SER A 10 -11.33 23.61 -14.63
CA SER A 10 -12.48 23.29 -13.77
C SER A 10 -12.21 23.58 -12.29
N LEU A 11 -10.97 23.40 -11.82
CA LEU A 11 -10.55 23.72 -10.45
C LEU A 11 -10.51 25.24 -10.23
N LYS A 12 -9.93 25.99 -11.18
CA LYS A 12 -9.94 27.47 -11.15
C LYS A 12 -11.36 28.05 -11.15
N ALA A 13 -12.27 27.47 -11.92
CA ALA A 13 -13.68 27.90 -11.97
C ALA A 13 -14.47 27.60 -10.68
N LYS A 14 -14.10 26.55 -9.93
CA LYS A 14 -14.68 26.27 -8.61
C LYS A 14 -14.13 27.19 -7.52
N ALA A 15 -12.83 27.50 -7.57
CA ALA A 15 -12.21 28.45 -6.65
C ALA A 15 -12.80 29.87 -6.79
N SER A 16 -13.10 30.33 -8.01
CA SER A 16 -13.66 31.66 -8.25
C SER A 16 -15.12 31.83 -7.79
N ARG A 17 -15.88 30.73 -7.59
CA ARG A 17 -17.28 30.78 -7.13
C ARG A 17 -17.45 30.83 -5.60
N SER A 18 -16.37 30.63 -4.83
CA SER A 18 -16.44 30.47 -3.36
C SER A 18 -15.96 31.70 -2.57
N LYS A 19 -15.85 32.88 -3.18
CA LYS A 19 -15.29 34.09 -2.56
C LYS A 19 -16.17 34.76 -1.49
N GLU A 20 -17.32 34.18 -1.13
CA GLU A 20 -18.11 34.63 0.02
C GLU A 20 -18.30 33.48 1.03
N ALA A 21 -17.66 33.64 2.19
CA ALA A 21 -17.99 33.02 3.49
C ALA A 21 -18.10 31.49 3.58
N ASN A 22 -17.26 30.72 2.87
CA ASN A 22 -17.06 29.31 3.19
C ASN A 22 -15.67 29.09 3.79
N ILE A 23 -15.64 28.82 5.10
CA ILE A 23 -14.42 28.48 5.88
C ILE A 23 -13.85 27.11 5.44
N TYR A 24 -14.61 26.36 4.62
CA TYR A 24 -14.23 25.04 4.12
C TYR A 24 -14.33 24.98 2.60
N SER A 25 -13.22 24.62 1.96
CA SER A 25 -13.13 24.42 0.51
C SER A 25 -12.61 23.00 0.22
N PRO A 26 -13.48 22.05 -0.16
CA PRO A 26 -13.04 20.69 -0.48
C PRO A 26 -12.30 20.68 -1.81
N LEU A 27 -11.09 20.14 -1.81
CA LEU A 27 -10.26 20.00 -2.99
C LEU A 27 -9.70 18.58 -3.10
N THR A 28 -9.59 18.07 -4.33
CA THR A 28 -8.97 16.78 -4.60
C THR A 28 -7.84 17.00 -5.59
N SER A 29 -6.61 16.83 -5.11
CA SER A 29 -5.41 16.86 -5.92
C SER A 29 -4.49 15.70 -5.54
N PHE A 30 -3.65 15.27 -6.48
CA PHE A 30 -2.57 14.35 -6.20
C PHE A 30 -1.38 15.16 -5.70
N ILE A 31 -0.87 14.82 -4.52
CA ILE A 31 0.19 15.56 -3.82
C ILE A 31 1.46 14.71 -3.77
N THR A 32 2.58 15.33 -4.08
CA THR A 32 3.93 14.78 -4.00
C THR A 32 4.83 15.77 -3.24
N ALA A 33 6.08 15.38 -3.00
CA ALA A 33 7.08 16.27 -2.39
C ALA A 33 7.40 17.51 -3.25
N GLU A 34 7.09 17.47 -4.54
CA GLU A 34 7.39 18.50 -5.54
C GLU A 34 6.15 19.33 -5.89
N THR A 35 5.05 19.13 -5.17
CA THR A 35 3.79 19.83 -5.47
C THR A 35 3.87 21.29 -5.03
N GLU A 36 3.69 22.19 -5.99
CA GLU A 36 3.54 23.62 -5.77
C GLU A 36 2.18 23.92 -5.14
N LEU A 37 2.15 24.17 -3.82
CA LEU A 37 0.90 24.40 -3.10
C LEU A 37 0.18 25.68 -3.53
N HIS A 38 0.92 26.69 -4.00
CA HIS A 38 0.35 27.94 -4.53
C HIS A 38 -0.50 27.75 -5.79
N ASP A 39 -0.25 26.69 -6.58
CA ASP A 39 -1.08 26.34 -7.74
C ASP A 39 -2.44 25.75 -7.34
N ILE A 40 -2.52 25.24 -6.11
CA ILE A 40 -3.66 24.51 -5.55
C ILE A 40 -4.48 25.43 -4.65
N VAL A 41 -3.81 26.22 -3.81
CA VAL A 41 -4.35 27.18 -2.88
C VAL A 41 -3.77 28.55 -3.23
N GLY A 42 -4.52 29.33 -4.01
CA GLY A 42 -4.02 30.60 -4.55
C GLY A 42 -3.84 31.72 -3.52
N ASP A 43 -4.37 31.54 -2.32
CA ASP A 43 -4.28 32.41 -1.15
C ASP A 43 -3.62 31.66 0.01
N LEU A 44 -2.55 30.91 -0.27
CA LEU A 44 -1.82 30.17 0.75
C LEU A 44 -1.19 31.12 1.77
N GLU A 45 -1.74 31.11 2.98
CA GLU A 45 -1.20 31.80 4.15
C GLU A 45 -0.56 30.78 5.11
N ASP A 46 -0.06 31.28 6.25
CA ASP A 46 0.46 30.46 7.33
C ASP A 46 -0.54 29.35 7.70
N CYS A 47 -0.13 28.09 7.51
CA CYS A 47 -1.02 26.94 7.59
C CYS A 47 -0.39 25.75 8.31
N VAL A 48 -1.24 24.76 8.59
CA VAL A 48 -0.87 23.48 9.18
C VAL A 48 -1.33 22.38 8.24
N ILE A 49 -0.43 21.46 7.90
CA ILE A 49 -0.83 20.24 7.18
C ILE A 49 -1.26 19.18 8.19
N VAL A 50 -2.45 18.64 8.00
CA VAL A 50 -2.98 17.51 8.77
C VAL A 50 -3.22 16.33 7.83
N GLY A 51 -2.46 15.26 8.02
CA GLY A 51 -2.64 13.99 7.31
C GLY A 51 -3.19 12.94 8.27
N LEU A 52 -4.43 12.52 8.11
CA LEU A 52 -5.09 11.57 9.02
C LEU A 52 -4.80 10.09 8.71
N HIS A 53 -4.40 9.80 7.48
CA HIS A 53 -4.01 8.48 7.01
C HIS A 53 -2.92 8.61 5.94
N THR A 54 -1.76 9.13 6.32
CA THR A 54 -0.64 9.24 5.38
C THR A 54 -0.07 7.84 5.15
N CYS A 55 -0.36 7.29 3.97
CA CYS A 55 0.04 5.94 3.59
C CYS A 55 1.18 6.03 2.55
N GLY A 56 2.18 5.15 2.65
CA GLY A 56 3.30 5.12 1.70
C GLY A 56 4.02 6.46 1.58
N ASP A 57 4.30 6.88 0.34
CA ASP A 57 5.06 8.09 0.04
C ASP A 57 4.38 9.41 0.44
N LEU A 58 3.09 9.39 0.77
CA LEU A 58 2.40 10.60 1.25
C LEU A 58 2.98 11.09 2.59
N ALA A 59 3.38 10.17 3.48
CA ALA A 59 4.00 10.51 4.75
C ALA A 59 5.33 11.28 4.59
N PRO A 60 6.36 10.75 3.89
CA PRO A 60 7.60 11.48 3.66
C PRO A 60 7.41 12.71 2.75
N SER A 61 6.45 12.69 1.81
CA SER A 61 6.14 13.88 0.98
C SER A 61 5.62 15.03 1.83
N THR A 62 4.77 14.75 2.82
CA THR A 62 4.24 15.78 3.73
C THR A 62 5.36 16.43 4.55
N LEU A 63 6.32 15.64 5.02
CA LEU A 63 7.50 16.16 5.75
C LEU A 63 8.41 16.99 4.85
N ARG A 64 8.57 16.61 3.59
CA ARG A 64 9.34 17.39 2.60
C ARG A 64 8.67 18.72 2.29
N LEU A 65 7.35 18.72 2.10
CA LEU A 65 6.58 19.95 1.91
C LEU A 65 6.74 20.88 3.11
N PHE A 66 6.61 20.37 4.34
CA PHE A 66 6.85 21.15 5.56
C PHE A 66 8.23 21.81 5.58
N ASN A 67 9.27 21.11 5.12
CA ASN A 67 10.61 21.67 5.05
C ASN A 67 10.82 22.66 3.89
N ALA A 68 10.08 22.49 2.78
CA ALA A 68 10.28 23.26 1.55
C ALA A 68 9.39 24.50 1.42
N VAL A 69 8.19 24.48 2.02
CA VAL A 69 7.17 25.54 1.87
C VAL A 69 7.10 26.37 3.17
N PRO A 70 7.59 27.63 3.16
CA PRO A 70 7.69 28.45 4.36
C PRO A 70 6.36 28.73 5.08
N GLU A 71 5.25 28.75 4.34
CA GLU A 71 3.90 28.99 4.86
C GLU A 71 3.42 27.84 5.75
N ILE A 72 3.96 26.62 5.62
CA ILE A 72 3.57 25.51 6.49
C ILE A 72 4.32 25.63 7.81
N LYS A 73 3.61 26.04 8.87
CA LYS A 73 4.19 26.25 10.20
C LYS A 73 4.18 25.01 11.08
N ALA A 74 3.32 24.04 10.77
CA ALA A 74 3.28 22.77 11.48
C ALA A 74 2.77 21.63 10.61
N VAL A 75 3.11 20.41 11.02
CA VAL A 75 2.63 19.17 10.42
C VAL A 75 2.09 18.24 11.52
N CYS A 76 0.89 17.72 11.30
CA CYS A 76 0.32 16.62 12.06
C CYS A 76 0.12 15.44 11.11
N SER A 77 0.97 14.42 11.19
CA SER A 77 0.92 13.25 10.29
C SER A 77 0.61 11.99 11.08
N VAL A 78 -0.56 11.44 10.83
CA VAL A 78 -1.01 10.14 11.32
C VAL A 78 -0.79 9.11 10.22
N GLY A 79 0.30 8.37 10.36
CA GLY A 79 0.67 7.30 9.44
C GLY A 79 -0.32 6.14 9.49
N CYS A 80 -0.59 5.54 8.33
CA CYS A 80 -1.56 4.46 8.19
C CYS A 80 -0.90 3.10 7.89
N CYS A 81 0.03 3.07 6.94
CA CYS A 81 0.64 1.87 6.40
C CYS A 81 1.85 2.22 5.54
N TYR A 82 2.77 1.27 5.37
CA TYR A 82 3.98 1.43 4.55
C TYR A 82 3.90 0.68 3.22
N HIS A 83 2.74 0.13 2.87
CA HIS A 83 2.53 -0.71 1.69
C HIS A 83 2.99 -0.06 0.38
N LEU A 84 2.74 1.24 0.22
CA LEU A 84 3.07 2.03 -0.97
C LEU A 84 4.24 2.99 -0.74
N LEU A 85 5.08 2.69 0.25
CA LEU A 85 6.32 3.42 0.45
C LEU A 85 7.34 2.94 -0.58
N SER A 86 7.90 3.86 -1.35
CA SER A 86 8.99 3.57 -2.28
C SER A 86 10.32 3.50 -1.54
N GLU A 87 11.20 2.60 -1.96
CA GLU A 87 12.50 2.36 -1.34
C GLU A 87 13.63 2.46 -2.36
N GLU A 88 14.70 3.16 -1.98
CA GLU A 88 15.89 3.36 -2.82
C GLU A 88 16.58 2.04 -3.21
N HIS A 89 16.54 1.05 -2.33
CA HIS A 89 17.21 -0.25 -2.50
C HIS A 89 16.32 -1.32 -3.16
N GLU A 90 15.09 -1.00 -3.57
CA GLU A 90 14.29 -1.94 -4.37
C GLU A 90 14.90 -2.10 -5.77
N MET A 91 14.97 -3.35 -6.27
CA MET A 91 15.52 -3.64 -7.60
C MET A 91 14.61 -3.05 -8.68
N HIS A 92 14.90 -1.81 -9.07
CA HIS A 92 14.26 -1.15 -10.20
C HIS A 92 15.10 -1.33 -11.46
N GLU A 93 14.43 -1.36 -12.61
CA GLU A 93 15.07 -1.27 -13.91
C GLU A 93 16.04 -0.08 -13.93
N GLU A 94 17.26 -0.31 -14.41
CA GLU A 94 18.35 0.67 -14.40
C GLU A 94 17.91 2.02 -14.99
N GLY A 95 17.75 3.05 -14.16
CA GLY A 95 17.60 4.43 -14.64
C GLY A 95 16.61 5.35 -13.92
N THR A 96 15.71 4.85 -13.06
CA THR A 96 14.82 5.75 -12.31
C THR A 96 15.52 6.37 -11.10
N ARG A 97 16.20 7.50 -11.31
CA ARG A 97 16.57 8.42 -10.22
C ARG A 97 15.32 9.17 -9.77
N GLY A 98 14.69 8.73 -8.69
CA GLY A 98 13.48 9.33 -8.13
C GLY A 98 13.65 9.78 -6.68
N ILE A 99 12.71 10.61 -6.20
CA ILE A 99 12.58 10.92 -4.78
C ILE A 99 11.94 9.70 -4.09
N TRP A 100 12.73 8.96 -3.30
CA TRP A 100 12.27 7.77 -2.58
C TRP A 100 11.55 8.11 -1.27
N GLY A 101 10.58 7.29 -0.87
CA GLY A 101 9.90 7.41 0.42
C GLY A 101 10.78 7.03 1.60
N PHE A 102 11.65 6.03 1.42
CA PHE A 102 12.58 5.53 2.42
C PHE A 102 13.95 5.14 1.81
N PRO A 103 15.07 5.36 2.54
CA PRO A 103 15.15 6.06 3.82
C PRO A 103 15.07 7.59 3.65
N LEU A 104 14.49 8.28 4.64
CA LEU A 104 14.41 9.75 4.63
C LEU A 104 15.67 10.38 5.23
N GLY A 105 16.14 9.84 6.36
CA GLY A 105 17.29 10.36 7.11
C GLY A 105 18.63 10.03 6.45
N ARG A 106 19.59 10.95 6.56
CA ARG A 106 20.93 10.80 5.99
C ARG A 106 21.67 9.57 6.53
N TYR A 107 21.64 9.38 7.85
CA TYR A 107 22.29 8.24 8.51
C TYR A 107 21.82 6.89 7.95
N LEU A 108 20.50 6.69 7.82
CA LEU A 108 19.94 5.45 7.28
C LEU A 108 20.31 5.21 5.81
N LYS A 109 20.49 6.28 5.03
CA LYS A 109 20.98 6.19 3.65
C LYS A 109 22.45 5.77 3.61
N GLU A 110 23.28 6.40 4.43
CA GLU A 110 24.72 6.11 4.50
C GLU A 110 25.00 4.67 4.95
N GLU A 111 24.20 4.17 5.89
CA GLU A 111 24.26 2.79 6.37
C GLU A 111 23.58 1.77 5.42
N GLY A 112 23.01 2.23 4.29
CA GLY A 112 22.41 1.34 3.30
C GLY A 112 21.17 0.59 3.78
N TRP A 113 20.37 1.19 4.67
CA TRP A 113 19.18 0.54 5.22
C TRP A 113 18.08 0.36 4.18
N PHE A 114 17.41 -0.78 4.27
CA PHE A 114 16.21 -1.09 3.53
C PHE A 114 15.27 -1.93 4.40
N CYS A 115 13.96 -1.75 4.23
CA CYS A 115 12.94 -2.51 4.93
C CYS A 115 12.44 -3.65 4.02
N GLY A 116 12.34 -3.37 2.72
CA GLY A 116 11.87 -4.32 1.72
C GLY A 116 10.36 -4.57 1.81
N ARG A 117 9.76 -4.95 0.68
CA ARG A 117 8.30 -5.01 0.53
C ARG A 117 7.60 -5.87 1.59
N ASN A 118 8.15 -7.04 1.92
CA ASN A 118 7.52 -7.96 2.88
C ASN A 118 7.49 -7.41 4.31
N ALA A 119 8.55 -6.72 4.74
CA ALA A 119 8.58 -6.09 6.06
C ALA A 119 7.58 -4.94 6.13
N ARG A 120 7.53 -4.08 5.09
CA ARG A 120 6.53 -3.00 5.00
C ARG A 120 5.10 -3.53 5.03
N MET A 121 4.84 -4.66 4.36
CA MET A 121 3.55 -5.36 4.42
C MET A 121 3.22 -5.85 5.83
N ALA A 122 4.18 -6.49 6.49
CA ALA A 122 4.01 -7.06 7.81
C ALA A 122 3.80 -5.98 8.89
N ALA A 123 4.50 -4.85 8.79
CA ALA A 123 4.34 -3.70 9.69
C ALA A 123 2.91 -3.11 9.68
N CYS A 124 2.10 -3.42 8.66
CA CYS A 124 0.69 -3.01 8.59
C CYS A 124 -0.25 -3.94 9.38
N LEU A 125 0.26 -5.05 9.90
CA LEU A 125 -0.51 -6.03 10.67
C LEU A 125 -0.21 -5.80 12.16
N ALA A 126 -1.18 -5.24 12.89
CA ALA A 126 -1.05 -5.03 14.34
C ALA A 126 -1.15 -6.38 15.07
N LEU A 127 -0.06 -6.79 15.73
CA LEU A 127 0.02 -8.06 16.45
C LEU A 127 -1.00 -8.13 17.58
N GLU A 128 -1.32 -6.99 18.21
CA GLU A 128 -2.32 -6.87 19.28
C GLU A 128 -3.71 -7.24 18.78
N ARG A 129 -4.04 -6.91 17.53
CA ARG A 129 -5.34 -7.30 16.96
C ARG A 129 -5.44 -8.81 16.78
N VAL A 130 -4.34 -9.43 16.36
CA VAL A 130 -4.24 -10.90 16.24
C VAL A 130 -4.33 -11.56 17.62
N ALA A 131 -3.66 -11.00 18.63
CA ALA A 131 -3.66 -11.51 19.99
C ALA A 131 -5.04 -11.42 20.68
N VAL A 132 -5.85 -10.40 20.35
CA VAL A 132 -7.21 -10.20 20.91
C VAL A 132 -8.29 -10.95 20.10
N GLY A 133 -7.88 -11.87 19.23
CA GLY A 133 -8.80 -12.80 18.56
C GLY A 133 -9.36 -12.32 17.22
N GLN A 134 -8.89 -11.19 16.68
CA GLN A 134 -9.08 -10.92 15.24
C GLN A 134 -8.12 -11.82 14.47
N MET A 135 -8.59 -13.04 14.16
CA MET A 135 -7.82 -14.00 13.38
C MET A 135 -7.40 -13.38 12.04
N LEU A 136 -6.21 -13.76 11.58
CA LEU A 136 -5.79 -13.48 10.22
C LEU A 136 -6.84 -14.05 9.25
N PRO A 137 -7.03 -13.44 8.07
CA PRO A 137 -8.03 -13.91 7.12
C PRO A 137 -7.51 -15.15 6.36
N THR A 138 -7.23 -16.22 7.11
CA THR A 138 -6.55 -17.45 6.66
C THR A 138 -7.23 -18.04 5.44
N GLU A 139 -8.56 -18.15 5.45
CA GLU A 139 -9.29 -18.77 4.35
C GLU A 139 -9.12 -18.00 3.04
N SER A 140 -9.14 -16.66 3.10
CA SER A 140 -8.93 -15.83 1.91
C SER A 140 -7.50 -15.92 1.37
N LEU A 141 -6.50 -16.07 2.26
CA LEU A 141 -5.10 -16.25 1.89
C LEU A 141 -4.89 -17.65 1.31
N PHE A 142 -5.54 -18.66 1.88
CA PHE A 142 -5.53 -20.03 1.39
C PHE A 142 -6.12 -20.10 -0.03
N TYR A 143 -7.27 -19.48 -0.28
CA TYR A 143 -7.90 -19.45 -1.60
C TYR A 143 -6.96 -18.80 -2.63
N ARG A 144 -6.28 -17.72 -2.26
CA ARG A 144 -5.27 -17.06 -3.11
C ARG A 144 -4.08 -17.97 -3.41
N ALA A 145 -3.57 -18.67 -2.39
CA ALA A 145 -2.42 -19.57 -2.54
C ALA A 145 -2.74 -20.74 -3.47
N VAL A 146 -3.89 -21.41 -3.28
CA VAL A 146 -4.31 -22.52 -4.14
C VAL A 146 -4.61 -22.03 -5.56
N LEU A 147 -5.24 -20.86 -5.72
CA LEU A 147 -5.41 -20.25 -7.03
C LEU A 147 -4.07 -20.00 -7.74
N GLN A 148 -3.05 -19.53 -7.01
CA GLN A 148 -1.73 -19.31 -7.60
C GLN A 148 -1.11 -20.61 -8.13
N VAL A 149 -1.24 -21.72 -7.39
CA VAL A 149 -0.81 -23.05 -7.86
C VAL A 149 -1.55 -23.46 -9.14
N ILE A 150 -2.88 -23.30 -9.16
CA ILE A 150 -3.70 -23.59 -10.35
C ILE A 150 -3.25 -22.74 -11.55
N VAL A 151 -3.00 -21.45 -11.34
CA VAL A 151 -2.56 -20.52 -12.39
C VAL A 151 -1.18 -20.91 -12.92
N GLU A 152 -0.25 -21.30 -12.05
CA GLU A 152 1.08 -21.75 -12.46
C GLU A 152 1.02 -23.08 -13.21
N GLU A 153 0.35 -24.10 -12.67
CA GLU A 153 0.34 -25.45 -13.24
C GLU A 153 -0.54 -25.56 -14.48
N CYS A 154 -1.74 -24.96 -14.47
CA CYS A 154 -2.67 -25.07 -15.59
C CYS A 154 -2.45 -24.02 -16.68
N TYR A 155 -1.92 -22.83 -16.35
CA TYR A 155 -1.77 -21.73 -17.31
C TYR A 155 -0.31 -21.35 -17.58
N GLY A 156 0.66 -21.88 -16.82
CA GLY A 156 2.09 -21.59 -17.02
C GLY A 156 2.51 -20.20 -16.58
N ILE A 157 1.67 -19.50 -15.81
CA ILE A 157 1.90 -18.11 -15.40
C ILE A 157 2.51 -18.10 -13.99
N LYS A 158 3.81 -17.84 -13.91
CA LYS A 158 4.56 -17.80 -12.63
C LYS A 158 4.47 -16.46 -11.91
N ARG A 159 4.31 -15.37 -12.67
CA ARG A 159 4.14 -14.01 -12.18
C ARG A 159 3.16 -13.28 -13.06
N SER A 160 2.29 -12.50 -12.43
CA SER A 160 1.26 -11.70 -13.10
C SER A 160 1.20 -10.35 -12.39
N ASP A 161 1.32 -9.26 -13.15
CA ASP A 161 1.10 -7.91 -12.65
C ASP A 161 -0.39 -7.59 -12.48
N ARG A 162 -1.27 -8.54 -12.85
CA ARG A 162 -2.72 -8.39 -12.76
C ARG A 162 -3.18 -8.64 -11.32
N ASN A 163 -3.82 -7.63 -10.75
CA ASN A 163 -4.34 -7.67 -9.39
C ASN A 163 -5.81 -8.14 -9.34
N ILE A 164 -6.05 -9.28 -8.71
CA ILE A 164 -7.39 -9.88 -8.55
C ILE A 164 -8.27 -9.03 -7.60
N GLY A 165 -7.66 -8.36 -6.62
CA GLY A 165 -8.34 -7.49 -5.65
C GLY A 165 -9.17 -8.25 -4.59
N LYS A 166 -10.20 -7.61 -4.04
CA LYS A 166 -11.10 -8.18 -3.02
C LYS A 166 -12.18 -9.09 -3.64
N VAL A 167 -11.77 -10.23 -4.19
CA VAL A 167 -12.71 -11.24 -4.77
C VAL A 167 -13.31 -12.13 -3.71
N TYR A 168 -12.58 -12.39 -2.63
CA TYR A 168 -13.02 -13.30 -1.56
C TYR A 168 -14.40 -12.92 -1.01
N SER A 169 -14.62 -11.64 -0.67
CA SER A 169 -15.90 -11.16 -0.15
C SER A 169 -17.08 -11.24 -1.12
N LYS A 170 -16.82 -11.58 -2.40
CA LYS A 170 -17.84 -11.74 -3.45
C LYS A 170 -18.06 -13.20 -3.83
N SER A 171 -17.36 -14.13 -3.17
CA SER A 171 -17.37 -15.55 -3.50
C SER A 171 -18.06 -16.31 -2.38
N SER A 172 -18.95 -17.25 -2.73
CA SER A 172 -19.64 -18.13 -1.77
C SER A 172 -18.86 -19.42 -1.49
N SER A 173 -17.95 -19.80 -2.38
CA SER A 173 -17.15 -21.03 -2.28
C SER A 173 -15.78 -20.85 -2.94
N PHE A 174 -14.87 -21.80 -2.74
CA PHE A 174 -13.60 -21.84 -3.45
C PHE A 174 -13.78 -21.95 -4.98
N LEU A 175 -14.77 -22.74 -5.42
CA LEU A 175 -15.06 -22.87 -6.85
C LEU A 175 -15.47 -21.51 -7.44
N ASP A 176 -16.41 -20.82 -6.80
CA ASP A 176 -16.84 -19.48 -7.23
C ASP A 176 -15.66 -18.50 -7.23
N TYR A 177 -14.81 -18.57 -6.20
CA TYR A 177 -13.62 -17.75 -6.09
C TYR A 177 -12.69 -17.92 -7.28
N VAL A 178 -12.42 -19.17 -7.69
CA VAL A 178 -11.59 -19.48 -8.86
C VAL A 178 -12.24 -18.94 -10.13
N ARG A 179 -13.54 -19.19 -10.35
CA ARG A 179 -14.26 -18.72 -11.55
C ARG A 179 -14.23 -17.20 -11.69
N ILE A 180 -14.55 -16.46 -10.62
CA ILE A 180 -14.49 -15.00 -10.61
C ILE A 180 -13.05 -14.51 -10.86
N SER A 181 -12.05 -15.19 -10.29
CA SER A 181 -10.65 -14.81 -10.43
C SER A 181 -10.12 -15.05 -11.85
N LEU A 182 -10.43 -16.18 -12.47
CA LEU A 182 -10.03 -16.49 -13.85
C LEU A 182 -10.62 -15.47 -14.83
N LYS A 183 -11.91 -15.12 -14.69
CA LYS A 183 -12.56 -14.09 -15.48
C LYS A 183 -11.86 -12.73 -15.37
N LYS A 184 -11.46 -12.34 -14.16
CA LYS A 184 -10.71 -11.09 -13.91
C LYS A 184 -9.29 -11.11 -14.45
N LEU A 185 -8.66 -12.28 -14.45
CA LEU A 185 -7.34 -12.47 -15.03
C LEU A 185 -7.39 -12.65 -16.56
N GLU A 186 -8.59 -12.64 -17.16
CA GLU A 186 -8.83 -12.91 -18.58
C GLU A 186 -8.23 -14.25 -19.03
N LEU A 187 -8.30 -15.25 -18.16
CA LEU A 187 -7.83 -16.61 -18.43
C LEU A 187 -8.98 -17.48 -18.95
N ASP A 188 -8.65 -18.45 -19.78
CA ASP A 188 -9.62 -19.39 -20.37
C ASP A 188 -10.23 -20.31 -19.30
N GLU A 189 -11.47 -20.04 -18.92
CA GLU A 189 -12.22 -20.79 -17.91
C GLU A 189 -12.45 -22.26 -18.30
N SER A 190 -12.43 -22.60 -19.59
CA SER A 190 -12.68 -23.96 -20.08
C SER A 190 -11.51 -24.92 -19.86
N LYS A 191 -10.31 -24.38 -19.62
CA LYS A 191 -9.08 -25.16 -19.43
C LYS A 191 -9.07 -25.97 -18.13
N ILE A 192 -9.90 -25.61 -17.16
CA ILE A 192 -10.01 -26.30 -15.87
C ILE A 192 -11.45 -26.67 -15.55
N SER A 193 -11.70 -27.95 -15.26
CA SER A 193 -13.03 -28.44 -14.85
C SER A 193 -13.29 -28.14 -13.37
N ASP A 194 -14.57 -28.06 -13.00
CA ASP A 194 -14.97 -27.85 -11.59
C ASP A 194 -14.45 -28.97 -10.67
N SER A 195 -14.44 -30.22 -11.16
CA SER A 195 -13.90 -31.37 -10.43
C SER A 195 -12.43 -31.20 -10.08
N LEU A 196 -11.63 -30.72 -11.04
CA LEU A 196 -10.19 -30.52 -10.84
C LEU A 196 -9.94 -29.36 -9.85
N VAL A 197 -10.73 -28.29 -9.91
CA VAL A 197 -10.64 -27.19 -8.91
C VAL A 197 -10.86 -27.72 -7.48
N LEU A 198 -11.87 -28.56 -7.28
CA LEU A 198 -12.16 -29.14 -5.97
C LEU A 198 -11.07 -30.13 -5.52
N GLU A 199 -10.46 -30.85 -6.45
CA GLU A 199 -9.31 -31.72 -6.16
C GLU A 199 -8.11 -30.92 -5.63
N TYR A 200 -7.79 -29.78 -6.26
CA TYR A 200 -6.77 -28.85 -5.75
C TYR A 200 -7.12 -28.36 -4.34
N PHE A 201 -8.38 -27.99 -4.09
CA PHE A 201 -8.80 -27.54 -2.77
C PHE A 201 -8.54 -28.61 -1.70
N GLU A 202 -9.04 -29.83 -1.89
CA GLU A 202 -8.88 -30.92 -0.92
C GLU A 202 -7.41 -31.35 -0.78
N LYS A 203 -6.64 -31.37 -1.88
CA LYS A 203 -5.20 -31.65 -1.85
C LYS A 203 -4.44 -30.69 -0.92
N TYR A 204 -4.75 -29.40 -0.95
CA TYR A 204 -3.99 -28.39 -0.18
C TYR A 204 -4.62 -28.03 1.17
N LYS A 205 -5.87 -28.44 1.44
CA LYS A 205 -6.64 -28.11 2.66
C LYS A 205 -5.89 -28.36 3.96
N HIS A 206 -5.14 -29.47 4.04
CA HIS A 206 -4.35 -29.81 5.23
C HIS A 206 -3.21 -28.81 5.51
N ARG A 207 -2.71 -28.11 4.48
CA ARG A 207 -1.64 -27.10 4.59
C ARG A 207 -2.14 -25.76 5.10
N MET A 208 -3.44 -25.60 5.34
CA MET A 208 -3.98 -24.39 5.95
C MET A 208 -3.33 -24.10 7.30
N ASN A 209 -3.05 -25.14 8.10
CA ASN A 209 -2.35 -25.00 9.38
C ASN A 209 -0.90 -24.51 9.20
N GLU A 210 -0.22 -24.94 8.13
CA GLU A 210 1.13 -24.45 7.79
C GLU A 210 1.10 -22.96 7.43
N LEU A 211 0.09 -22.54 6.66
CA LEU A 211 -0.10 -21.14 6.28
C LEU A 211 -0.36 -20.25 7.50
N GLU A 212 -1.17 -20.73 8.46
CA GLU A 212 -1.38 -20.02 9.72
C GLU A 212 -0.10 -19.90 10.53
N ALA A 213 0.64 -21.01 10.69
CA ALA A 213 1.92 -21.00 11.40
C ALA A 213 2.93 -20.05 10.74
N PHE A 214 3.03 -20.10 9.41
CA PHE A 214 3.91 -19.23 8.64
C PHE A 214 3.57 -17.75 8.86
N ASN A 215 2.28 -17.38 8.77
CA ASN A 215 1.88 -15.99 8.98
C ASN A 215 2.13 -15.54 10.43
N MET A 216 1.89 -16.41 11.42
CA MET A 216 2.17 -16.11 12.83
C MET A 216 3.66 -15.91 13.11
N VAL A 217 4.54 -16.75 12.54
CA VAL A 217 5.99 -16.59 12.66
C VAL A 217 6.45 -15.31 11.95
N THR A 218 5.92 -15.05 10.76
CA THR A 218 6.23 -13.84 9.97
C THR A 218 5.91 -12.58 10.77
N LEU A 219 4.72 -12.52 11.39
CA LEU A 219 4.33 -11.41 12.24
C LEU A 219 5.25 -11.22 13.43
N LYS A 220 5.56 -12.29 14.16
CA LYS A 220 6.46 -12.22 15.33
C LYS A 220 7.88 -11.79 14.94
N TYR A 221 8.37 -12.28 13.81
CA TYR A 221 9.71 -11.96 13.32
C TYR A 221 9.81 -10.47 12.96
N TYR A 222 8.86 -9.96 12.17
CA TYR A 222 8.87 -8.54 11.80
C TYR A 222 8.52 -7.61 12.94
N ASP A 223 7.67 -8.02 13.89
CA ASP A 223 7.40 -7.22 15.09
C ASP A 223 8.67 -7.10 15.96
N PHE A 224 9.38 -8.21 16.19
CA PHE A 224 10.66 -8.19 16.91
C PHE A 224 11.71 -7.33 16.20
N PHE A 225 11.83 -7.46 14.87
CA PHE A 225 12.79 -6.68 14.07
C PHE A 225 12.44 -5.19 14.09
N CYS A 226 11.18 -4.82 13.80
CA CYS A 226 10.71 -3.44 13.87
C CYS A 226 10.87 -2.86 15.27
N TYR A 227 10.51 -3.59 16.33
CA TYR A 227 10.60 -3.09 17.70
C TYR A 227 12.04 -2.91 18.17
N HIS A 228 12.92 -3.88 17.88
CA HIS A 228 14.31 -3.81 18.30
C HIS A 228 15.11 -2.78 17.48
N ASP A 229 14.82 -2.63 16.19
CA ASP A 229 15.57 -1.73 15.31
C ASP A 229 15.06 -0.29 15.36
N ILE A 230 13.75 -0.04 15.53
CA ILE A 230 13.23 1.32 15.78
C ILE A 230 13.77 1.84 17.11
N ASN A 231 13.79 1.02 18.17
CA ASN A 231 14.30 1.44 19.48
C ASN A 231 15.82 1.66 19.47
N ASN A 232 16.60 0.81 18.80
CA ASN A 232 18.05 1.04 18.67
C ASN A 232 18.38 2.25 17.80
N THR A 233 17.60 2.53 16.76
CA THR A 233 17.83 3.69 15.87
C THR A 233 17.41 4.99 16.55
N CYS A 234 16.26 5.03 17.24
CA CYS A 234 15.82 6.19 18.01
C CYS A 234 16.71 6.46 19.24
N ALA A 235 17.27 5.42 19.88
CA ALA A 235 18.18 5.57 21.00
C ALA A 235 19.59 6.06 20.61
N ASN A 236 19.99 5.93 19.34
CA ASN A 236 21.26 6.44 18.82
C ASN A 236 21.14 7.83 18.13
N ILE A 237 19.91 8.32 17.95
CA ILE A 237 19.62 9.63 17.32
C ILE A 237 19.20 10.69 18.37
N LEU A 238 18.91 10.29 19.60
CA LEU A 238 18.75 11.18 20.77
C LEU A 238 20.03 11.23 21.60
#